data_AF-A0A847I774-F1
#
_entry.id   AF-A0A847I774-F1
#
_cell.length_a   1.000
_cell.length_b   1.000
_cell.length_c   1.000
_cell.angle_alpha   90.00
_cell.angle_beta   90.00
_cell.angle_gamma   90.00
#
_symmetry.space_group_name_H-M   'P 1'
#
loop_
_entity.id
_entity.type
_entity.pdbx_description
1 polymer ?
#
loop_
_entity_poly.entity_id
_entity_poly.type
_entity_poly.pdbx_seq_one_letter_code
_entity_poly.pdbx_strand_id
1 'polypeptide(L)'
;MAKRKRAKAKPKPGPPTVSPETVDQTITLLLTLESTHQVAAALTSDQIGLAPAAAEAAIAEAQRRLMAAAGYDKTHELGRAIRRLNNLYRRSVQVQDCKTALAAQRELNRLLALGAAPSPDQTTSDTPPTDPAEVERAREHLARALPDHADLPLDELARLAATALIDTRSPHP
;
A
#
# COMPACT_ATOMS: atom_id res chain seq x y z
N MET A 1 8.35 25.50 -48.87
CA MET A 1 8.34 25.89 -47.45
C MET A 1 7.06 25.42 -46.79
N ALA A 2 7.20 24.84 -45.60
CA ALA A 2 6.20 24.09 -44.85
C ALA A 2 5.17 24.98 -44.12
N LYS A 3 4.00 24.41 -43.79
CA LYS A 3 3.26 24.70 -42.55
C LYS A 3 2.34 23.51 -42.22
N ARG A 4 2.90 22.51 -41.52
CA ARG A 4 2.13 21.45 -40.86
C ARG A 4 1.45 22.04 -39.62
N LYS A 5 0.11 22.03 -39.60
CA LYS A 5 -0.70 22.39 -38.42
C LYS A 5 -0.45 21.38 -37.30
N ARG A 6 0.08 21.85 -36.16
CA ARG A 6 0.21 21.05 -34.92
C ARG A 6 -1.18 20.82 -34.34
N ALA A 7 -1.59 19.55 -34.25
CA ALA A 7 -2.76 19.14 -33.48
C ALA A 7 -2.50 19.44 -31.99
N LYS A 8 -3.41 20.19 -31.35
CA LYS A 8 -3.37 20.41 -29.90
C LYS A 8 -3.72 19.08 -29.21
N ALA A 9 -2.78 18.54 -28.43
CA ALA A 9 -3.01 17.38 -27.58
C ALA A 9 -4.11 17.70 -26.56
N LYS A 10 -5.12 16.83 -26.45
CA LYS A 10 -6.15 16.90 -25.41
C LYS A 10 -5.47 16.77 -24.03
N PRO A 11 -5.88 17.54 -23.01
CA PRO A 11 -5.35 17.39 -21.67
C PRO A 11 -5.62 15.97 -21.17
N LYS A 12 -4.60 15.29 -20.64
CA LYS A 12 -4.74 14.00 -19.96
C LYS A 12 -5.75 14.20 -18.81
N PRO A 13 -6.75 13.32 -18.65
CA PRO A 13 -7.63 13.38 -17.48
C PRO A 13 -6.75 13.26 -16.23
N GLY A 14 -6.94 14.16 -15.27
CA GLY A 14 -6.28 14.06 -13.97
C GLY A 14 -6.62 12.74 -13.29
N PRO A 15 -5.85 12.33 -12.27
CA PRO A 15 -6.19 11.15 -11.48
C PRO A 15 -7.65 11.28 -11.01
N PRO A 16 -8.45 10.20 -11.09
CA PRO A 16 -9.84 10.25 -10.65
C PRO A 16 -9.85 10.71 -9.20
N THR A 17 -10.49 11.85 -8.94
CA THR A 17 -10.69 12.36 -7.58
C THR A 17 -11.66 11.42 -6.88
N VAL A 18 -11.12 10.49 -6.09
CA VAL A 18 -11.88 9.57 -5.25
C VAL A 18 -12.33 10.32 -4.00
N SER A 19 -13.60 10.19 -3.63
CA SER A 19 -14.12 10.81 -2.42
C SER A 19 -13.50 10.18 -1.16
N PRO A 20 -13.32 10.93 -0.07
CA PRO A 20 -12.77 10.40 1.18
C PRO A 20 -13.61 9.25 1.74
N GLU A 21 -14.93 9.30 1.59
CA GLU A 21 -15.85 8.24 2.00
C GLU A 21 -15.61 6.93 1.24
N THR A 22 -15.37 6.98 -0.07
CA THR A 22 -15.00 5.79 -0.85
C THR A 22 -13.64 5.24 -0.44
N VAL A 23 -12.69 6.10 -0.07
CA VAL A 23 -11.39 5.66 0.46
C VAL A 23 -11.56 4.92 1.78
N ASP A 24 -12.36 5.44 2.71
CA ASP A 24 -12.61 4.82 4.01
C ASP A 24 -13.34 3.48 3.88
N GLN A 25 -14.31 3.40 2.95
CA GLN A 25 -14.95 2.15 2.58
C GLN A 25 -13.95 1.17 1.94
N THR A 26 -13.03 1.66 1.12
CA THR A 26 -11.97 0.84 0.51
C THR A 26 -10.97 0.33 1.55
N ILE A 27 -10.62 1.13 2.56
CA ILE A 27 -9.82 0.69 3.71
C ILE A 27 -10.53 -0.45 4.42
N THR A 28 -11.82 -0.29 4.70
CA THR A 28 -12.64 -1.33 5.34
C THR A 28 -12.66 -2.61 4.49
N LEU A 29 -12.80 -2.50 3.17
CA LEU A 29 -12.73 -3.65 2.26
C LEU A 29 -11.34 -4.30 2.22
N LEU A 30 -10.26 -3.53 2.21
CA LEU A 30 -8.88 -4.04 2.26
C LEU A 30 -8.57 -4.76 3.57
N LEU A 31 -9.19 -4.35 4.67
CA LEU A 31 -9.03 -4.99 5.98
C LEU A 31 -9.88 -6.26 6.11
N THR A 32 -10.95 -6.40 5.33
CA THR A 32 -11.90 -7.52 5.42
C THR A 32 -11.74 -8.57 4.33
N LEU A 33 -11.10 -8.25 3.21
CA LEU A 33 -10.92 -9.14 2.08
C LEU A 33 -9.46 -9.59 1.97
N GLU A 34 -9.25 -10.88 1.71
CA GLU A 34 -7.91 -11.49 1.65
C GLU A 34 -7.11 -11.09 0.39
N SER A 35 -7.75 -10.42 -0.59
CA SER A 35 -7.07 -10.02 -1.83
C SER A 35 -7.54 -8.69 -2.40
N THR A 36 -6.58 -7.94 -2.95
CA THR A 36 -6.82 -6.66 -3.67
C THR A 36 -7.72 -6.85 -4.90
N HIS A 37 -7.70 -8.03 -5.51
CA HIS A 37 -8.59 -8.38 -6.61
C HIS A 37 -10.06 -8.45 -6.17
N GLN A 38 -10.35 -9.04 -5.00
CA GLN A 38 -11.70 -9.06 -4.45
C GLN A 38 -12.18 -7.66 -4.04
N VAL A 39 -11.29 -6.82 -3.51
CA VAL A 39 -11.59 -5.41 -3.21
C VAL A 39 -11.93 -4.65 -4.48
N ALA A 40 -11.12 -4.79 -5.54
CA ALA A 40 -11.40 -4.17 -6.82
C ALA A 40 -12.76 -4.61 -7.37
N ALA A 41 -13.06 -5.91 -7.34
CA ALA A 41 -14.35 -6.45 -7.76
C ALA A 41 -15.53 -5.86 -6.96
N ALA A 42 -15.38 -5.72 -5.63
CA ALA A 42 -16.40 -5.13 -4.76
C ALA A 42 -16.63 -3.64 -5.07
N LEU A 43 -15.56 -2.87 -5.29
CA LEU A 43 -15.65 -1.44 -5.64
C LEU A 43 -16.28 -1.23 -7.03
N THR A 44 -16.02 -2.13 -7.97
CA THR A 44 -16.62 -2.07 -9.32
C THR A 44 -18.01 -2.69 -9.41
N SER A 45 -18.51 -3.31 -8.33
CA SER A 45 -19.83 -3.94 -8.30
C SER A 45 -20.96 -2.90 -8.38
N ASP A 46 -22.15 -3.30 -8.80
CA ASP A 46 -23.31 -2.40 -8.96
C ASP A 46 -23.73 -1.66 -7.67
N GLN A 47 -23.28 -2.13 -6.50
CA GLN A 47 -23.54 -1.47 -5.22
C GLN A 47 -22.71 -0.19 -5.02
N ILE A 48 -21.49 -0.17 -5.55
CA ILE A 48 -20.54 0.95 -5.37
C ILE A 48 -20.30 1.67 -6.71
N GLY A 49 -20.26 0.94 -7.82
CA GLY A 49 -20.32 1.48 -9.18
C GLY A 49 -19.08 2.27 -9.60
N LEU A 50 -17.92 2.06 -8.96
CA LEU A 50 -16.71 2.76 -9.34
C LEU A 50 -16.19 2.27 -10.69
N ALA A 51 -15.71 3.20 -11.51
CA ALA A 51 -14.93 2.85 -12.69
C ALA A 51 -13.63 2.13 -12.27
N PRO A 52 -13.13 1.14 -13.04
CA PRO A 52 -11.93 0.37 -12.66
C PRO A 52 -10.72 1.24 -12.30
N ALA A 53 -10.47 2.30 -13.07
CA ALA A 53 -9.38 3.24 -12.79
C ALA A 53 -9.58 4.03 -11.48
N ALA A 54 -10.83 4.32 -11.11
CA ALA A 54 -11.16 4.97 -9.84
C ALA A 54 -11.05 3.99 -8.66
N ALA A 55 -11.40 2.72 -8.86
CA ALA A 55 -11.23 1.66 -7.86
C ALA A 55 -9.74 1.41 -7.57
N GLU A 56 -8.90 1.35 -8.60
CA GLU A 56 -7.43 1.25 -8.42
C GLU A 56 -6.86 2.46 -7.66
N ALA A 57 -7.31 3.67 -7.99
CA ALA A 57 -6.91 4.88 -7.29
C ALA A 57 -7.36 4.86 -5.81
N ALA A 58 -8.58 4.39 -5.54
CA ALA A 58 -9.11 4.25 -4.18
C ALA A 58 -8.30 3.24 -3.36
N ILE A 59 -7.94 2.10 -3.96
CA ILE A 59 -7.10 1.06 -3.33
C ILE A 59 -5.72 1.61 -3.03
N ALA A 60 -5.09 2.32 -3.97
CA ALA A 60 -3.75 2.88 -3.78
C ALA A 60 -3.72 3.96 -2.67
N GLU A 61 -4.74 4.81 -2.60
CA GLU A 61 -4.90 5.80 -1.53
C GLU A 61 -5.15 5.14 -0.16
N ALA A 62 -6.05 4.15 -0.10
CA ALA A 62 -6.34 3.38 1.09
C ALA A 62 -5.11 2.64 1.63
N GLN A 63 -4.33 2.00 0.75
CA GLN A 63 -3.07 1.35 1.11
C GLN A 63 -2.04 2.33 1.65
N ARG A 64 -1.92 3.53 1.07
CA ARG A 64 -1.03 4.58 1.60
C ARG A 64 -1.42 4.98 3.02
N ARG A 65 -2.71 5.19 3.27
CA ARG A 65 -3.21 5.54 4.61
C ARG A 65 -2.99 4.42 5.62
N LEU A 66 -3.21 3.16 5.22
CA LEU A 66 -2.93 1.99 6.06
C LEU A 66 -1.44 1.86 6.37
N MET A 67 -0.55 2.06 5.39
CA MET A 67 0.90 2.03 5.62
C MET A 67 1.37 3.15 6.54
N ALA A 68 0.81 4.35 6.40
CA ALA A 68 1.09 5.48 7.29
C ALA A 68 0.60 5.21 8.73
N ALA A 69 -0.61 4.65 8.87
CA ALA A 69 -1.18 4.26 10.16
C ALA A 69 -0.40 3.12 10.83
N ALA A 70 0.12 2.17 10.04
CA ALA A 70 0.95 1.07 10.53
C ALA A 70 2.38 1.51 10.94
N GLY A 71 2.70 2.81 10.88
CA GLY A 71 4.03 3.32 11.19
C GLY A 71 5.11 2.73 10.28
N TYR A 72 4.77 2.42 9.03
CA TYR A 72 5.68 1.76 8.09
C TYR A 72 6.90 2.65 7.79
N ASP A 73 8.01 2.39 8.49
CA ASP A 73 9.30 2.98 8.17
C ASP A 73 9.96 2.18 7.04
N LYS A 74 9.79 2.68 5.82
CA LYS A 74 10.41 2.15 4.60
C LYS A 74 11.92 1.94 4.75
N THR A 75 12.62 2.81 5.47
CA THR A 75 14.07 2.71 5.68
C THR A 75 14.40 1.53 6.58
N HIS A 76 13.66 1.38 7.68
CA HIS A 76 13.82 0.26 8.60
C HIS A 76 13.53 -1.09 7.90
N GLU A 77 12.43 -1.17 7.15
CA GLU A 77 12.05 -2.39 6.44
C GLU A 77 13.02 -2.73 5.30
N LEU A 78 13.53 -1.73 4.58
CA LEU A 78 14.59 -1.92 3.59
C LEU A 78 15.89 -2.42 4.24
N GLY A 79 16.26 -1.89 5.41
CA GLY A 79 17.38 -2.41 6.20
C GLY A 79 17.18 -3.86 6.65
N ARG A 80 15.96 -4.26 7.03
CA ARG A 80 15.63 -5.66 7.35
C ARG A 80 15.73 -6.57 6.12
N ALA A 81 15.22 -6.13 4.98
CA ALA A 81 15.29 -6.87 3.72
C ALA A 81 16.75 -7.09 3.28
N ILE A 82 17.58 -6.05 3.32
CA ILE A 82 19.02 -6.14 3.01
C ILE A 82 19.72 -7.14 3.93
N ARG A 83 19.46 -7.10 5.25
CA ARG A 83 20.06 -8.04 6.21
C ARG A 83 19.66 -9.49 5.90
N ARG A 84 18.38 -9.73 5.61
CA ARG A 84 17.88 -11.07 5.26
C ARG A 84 18.52 -11.60 3.98
N LEU A 85 18.59 -10.77 2.93
CA LEU A 85 19.21 -11.15 1.67
C LEU A 85 20.72 -11.37 1.79
N ASN A 86 21.44 -10.56 2.58
CA ASN A 86 22.86 -10.81 2.87
C ASN A 86 23.07 -12.12 3.61
N ASN A 87 22.22 -12.44 4.59
CA ASN A 87 22.28 -13.70 5.31
C ASN A 87 22.00 -14.90 4.38
N LEU A 88 21.01 -14.78 3.49
CA LEU A 88 20.71 -15.79 2.48
C LEU A 88 21.90 -15.98 1.53
N TYR A 89 22.44 -14.89 0.99
CA TYR A 89 23.61 -14.90 0.13
C TYR A 89 24.79 -15.64 0.80
N ARG A 90 25.14 -15.26 2.04
CA ARG A 90 26.25 -15.88 2.79
C ARG A 90 26.04 -17.39 2.97
N ARG A 91 24.83 -17.80 3.34
CA ARG A 91 24.48 -19.22 3.53
C ARG A 91 24.55 -20.00 2.21
N SER A 92 23.99 -19.44 1.14
CA SER A 92 24.00 -20.05 -0.19
C SER A 92 25.42 -20.19 -0.74
N VAL A 93 26.28 -19.19 -0.55
CA VAL A 93 27.71 -19.29 -0.93
C VAL A 93 28.41 -20.40 -0.14
N GLN A 94 28.15 -20.50 1.17
CA GLN A 94 28.76 -21.53 2.02
C GLN A 94 28.41 -22.96 1.58
N VAL A 95 27.18 -23.20 1.13
CA VAL A 95 26.72 -24.51 0.62
C VAL A 95 26.89 -24.67 -0.89
N GLN A 96 27.60 -23.74 -1.55
CA GLN A 96 27.81 -23.72 -3.00
C GLN A 96 26.53 -23.69 -3.85
N ASP A 97 25.42 -23.19 -3.30
CA ASP A 97 24.20 -22.90 -4.05
C ASP A 97 24.35 -21.56 -4.80
N CYS A 98 25.08 -21.62 -5.91
CA CYS A 98 25.37 -20.45 -6.74
C CYS A 98 24.10 -19.83 -7.35
N LYS A 99 23.03 -20.61 -7.58
CA LYS A 99 21.78 -20.09 -8.16
C LYS A 99 21.08 -19.15 -7.18
N THR A 100 20.91 -19.61 -5.94
CA THR A 100 20.29 -18.79 -4.89
C THR A 100 21.16 -17.61 -4.50
N ALA A 101 22.49 -17.78 -4.46
CA ALA A 101 23.42 -16.68 -4.22
C ALA A 101 23.32 -15.58 -5.29
N LEU A 102 23.28 -15.95 -6.58
CA LEU A 102 23.12 -14.99 -7.67
C LEU A 102 21.75 -14.29 -7.64
N ALA A 103 20.68 -15.01 -7.28
CA ALA A 103 19.36 -14.42 -7.13
C ALA A 103 19.33 -13.38 -5.98
N ALA A 104 19.89 -13.73 -4.82
CA ALA A 104 20.00 -12.81 -3.68
C ALA A 104 20.86 -11.59 -4.02
N GLN A 105 21.97 -11.76 -4.73
CA GLN A 105 22.84 -10.66 -5.16
C GLN A 105 22.13 -9.68 -6.12
N ARG A 106 21.34 -10.20 -7.07
CA ARG A 106 20.57 -9.36 -8.01
C ARG A 106 19.52 -8.51 -7.28
N GLU A 107 18.82 -9.10 -6.33
CA GLU A 107 17.83 -8.37 -5.55
C GLU A 107 18.48 -7.35 -4.60
N LEU A 108 19.64 -7.66 -4.01
CA LEU A 108 20.44 -6.68 -3.26
C LEU A 108 20.86 -5.49 -4.14
N ASN A 109 21.35 -5.75 -5.35
CA ASN A 109 21.74 -4.69 -6.28
C ASN A 109 20.53 -3.81 -6.67
N ARG A 110 19.35 -4.43 -6.84
CA ARG A 110 18.09 -3.71 -7.10
C ARG A 110 17.69 -2.81 -5.93
N LEU A 111 17.70 -3.34 -4.70
CA LEU A 111 17.34 -2.59 -3.50
C LEU A 111 18.29 -1.43 -3.21
N LEU A 112 19.57 -1.60 -3.55
CA LEU A 112 20.60 -0.57 -3.38
C LEU A 112 20.71 0.37 -4.60
N ALA A 113 19.89 0.17 -5.64
CA ALA A 113 19.97 0.87 -6.92
C ALA A 113 21.37 0.83 -7.58
N LEU A 114 22.19 -0.17 -7.23
CA LEU A 114 23.53 -0.40 -7.77
C LEU A 114 23.40 -1.05 -9.16
N GLY A 115 23.11 -0.23 -10.18
CA GLY A 115 23.04 -0.66 -11.59
C GLY A 115 21.90 -0.07 -12.41
N ALA A 116 21.06 0.80 -11.84
CA ALA A 116 20.08 1.54 -12.63
C ALA A 116 20.73 2.78 -13.25
N ALA A 117 20.79 2.86 -14.58
CA ALA A 117 20.90 4.18 -15.23
C ALA A 117 19.71 5.03 -14.78
N PRO A 118 19.87 6.33 -14.48
CA PRO A 118 18.77 7.16 -14.04
C PRO A 118 17.69 7.17 -15.12
N SER A 119 16.57 6.49 -14.85
CA SER A 119 15.41 6.55 -15.71
C SER A 119 14.67 7.85 -15.38
N PRO A 120 14.42 8.75 -16.35
CA PRO A 120 13.82 10.07 -16.09
C PRO A 120 12.34 10.02 -15.70
N ASP A 121 11.78 8.84 -15.42
CA ASP A 121 10.33 8.64 -15.17
C ASP A 121 10.02 8.08 -13.77
N GLN A 122 11.01 7.98 -12.89
CA GLN A 122 10.77 7.71 -11.46
C GLN A 122 10.79 9.03 -10.70
N THR A 123 9.69 9.77 -10.79
CA THR A 123 9.32 10.70 -9.72
C THR A 123 9.12 9.85 -8.48
N THR A 124 10.17 9.73 -7.66
CA THR A 124 10.03 9.36 -6.27
C THR A 124 9.00 10.32 -5.68
N SER A 125 7.84 9.79 -5.31
CA SER A 125 6.96 10.42 -4.36
C SER A 125 7.64 10.39 -2.98
N ASP A 126 8.76 11.10 -2.88
CA ASP A 126 9.37 11.53 -1.64
C ASP A 126 8.52 12.69 -1.11
N THR A 127 7.48 12.36 -0.35
CA THR A 127 6.96 13.29 0.65
C THR A 127 6.26 12.51 1.76
N PRO A 128 6.89 12.33 2.94
CA PRO A 128 6.15 12.36 4.18
C PRO A 128 5.97 13.85 4.55
N PRO A 129 4.72 14.29 4.69
CA PRO A 129 4.32 14.84 5.98
C PRO A 129 2.93 14.27 6.26
N THR A 130 2.87 13.17 6.99
CA THR A 130 1.60 12.77 7.59
C THR A 130 1.24 13.87 8.58
N ASP A 131 0.26 14.69 8.22
CA ASP A 131 -0.26 15.73 9.09
C ASP A 131 -0.70 15.03 10.40
N PRO A 132 -0.17 15.42 11.57
CA PRO A 132 -0.58 14.82 12.85
C PRO A 132 -2.10 14.87 13.05
N ALA A 133 -2.82 15.82 12.41
CA ALA A 133 -4.27 15.89 12.42
C ALA A 133 -4.97 14.74 11.64
N GLU A 134 -4.31 14.10 10.68
CA GLU A 134 -4.84 12.91 9.98
C GLU A 134 -4.69 11.65 10.82
N VAL A 135 -3.58 11.53 11.55
CA VAL A 135 -3.33 10.42 12.49
C VAL A 135 -4.35 10.45 13.63
N GLU A 136 -4.62 11.63 14.18
CA GLU A 136 -5.57 11.76 15.28
C GLU A 136 -7.00 11.47 14.83
N ARG A 137 -7.39 11.88 13.62
CA ARG A 137 -8.69 11.52 13.03
C ARG A 137 -8.87 10.01 12.85
N ALA A 138 -7.84 9.31 12.39
CA ALA A 138 -7.89 7.85 12.26
C ALA A 138 -7.99 7.15 13.62
N ARG A 139 -7.31 7.69 14.64
CA ARG A 139 -7.38 7.20 16.01
C ARG A 139 -8.75 7.41 16.63
N GLU A 140 -9.33 8.61 16.49
CA GLU A 140 -10.70 8.91 16.96
C GLU A 140 -11.73 7.98 16.32
N HIS A 141 -11.55 7.64 15.03
CA HIS A 141 -12.42 6.72 14.32
C HIS A 141 -12.33 5.30 14.90
N LEU A 142 -11.11 4.78 15.12
CA LEU A 142 -10.89 3.46 15.70
C LEU A 142 -11.34 3.37 17.17
N ALA A 143 -11.13 4.44 17.95
CA ALA A 143 -11.60 4.54 19.34
C ALA A 143 -13.13 4.54 19.42
N ARG A 144 -13.84 5.12 18.44
CA ARG A 144 -15.31 5.04 18.36
C ARG A 144 -15.80 3.63 18.04
N ALA A 145 -15.07 2.90 17.21
CA ALA A 145 -15.40 1.52 16.87
C ALA A 145 -15.09 0.53 18.01
N LEU A 146 -14.12 0.86 18.87
CA LEU A 146 -13.65 0.01 19.99
C LEU A 146 -13.46 0.83 21.27
N PRO A 147 -14.56 1.21 21.95
CA PRO A 147 -14.50 2.10 23.11
C PRO A 147 -13.71 1.52 24.30
N ASP A 148 -13.69 0.19 24.45
CA ASP A 148 -13.00 -0.50 25.56
C ASP A 148 -11.47 -0.59 25.36
N HIS A 149 -10.96 -0.12 24.22
CA HIS A 149 -9.58 -0.31 23.79
C HIS A 149 -8.88 0.96 23.31
N ALA A 150 -9.50 2.14 23.50
CA ALA A 150 -9.02 3.43 23.00
C ALA A 150 -7.60 3.83 23.45
N ASP A 151 -7.13 3.26 24.57
CA ASP A 151 -5.80 3.49 25.14
C ASP A 151 -4.70 2.62 24.51
N LEU A 152 -5.07 1.62 23.69
CA LEU A 152 -4.11 0.75 23.03
C LEU A 152 -3.39 1.46 21.87
N PRO A 153 -2.15 1.04 21.54
CA PRO A 153 -1.46 1.58 20.38
C PRO A 153 -2.22 1.24 19.09
N LEU A 154 -2.05 2.08 18.07
CA LEU A 154 -2.91 2.11 16.87
C LEU A 154 -2.91 0.78 16.09
N ASP A 155 -1.78 0.09 16.10
CA ASP A 155 -1.57 -1.26 15.56
C ASP A 155 -2.41 -2.32 16.28
N GLU A 156 -2.50 -2.24 17.60
CA GLU A 156 -3.29 -3.15 18.42
C GLU A 156 -4.80 -2.88 18.30
N LEU A 157 -5.18 -1.59 18.21
CA LEU A 157 -6.55 -1.17 17.88
C LEU A 157 -7.00 -1.72 16.51
N ALA A 158 -6.14 -1.60 15.50
CA ALA A 158 -6.41 -2.13 14.16
C ALA A 158 -6.54 -3.67 14.17
N ARG A 159 -5.70 -4.36 14.95
CA ARG A 159 -5.77 -5.82 15.11
C ARG A 159 -7.09 -6.24 15.77
N LEU A 160 -7.50 -5.60 16.87
CA LEU A 160 -8.73 -5.93 17.58
C LEU A 160 -9.99 -5.64 16.76
N ALA A 161 -9.98 -4.56 15.97
CA ALA A 161 -11.08 -4.23 15.06
C ALA A 161 -11.25 -5.33 14.01
N ALA A 162 -10.14 -5.83 13.48
CA ALA A 162 -10.15 -6.95 12.54
C ALA A 162 -10.68 -8.24 13.19
N THR A 163 -10.30 -8.55 14.44
CA THR A 163 -10.77 -9.75 15.15
C THR A 163 -12.27 -9.71 15.45
N ALA A 164 -12.78 -8.59 15.98
CA ALA A 164 -14.21 -8.44 16.30
C ALA A 164 -15.13 -8.62 15.07
N LEU A 165 -14.67 -8.20 13.89
CA LEU A 165 -15.41 -8.37 12.64
C LEU A 165 -15.39 -9.80 12.10
N ILE A 166 -14.31 -10.55 12.33
CA ILE A 166 -14.24 -11.98 11.99
C ILE A 166 -15.21 -12.80 12.84
N ASP A 167 -15.32 -12.46 14.13
CA ASP A 167 -16.24 -13.13 15.06
C ASP A 167 -17.71 -12.85 14.73
N THR A 168 -18.07 -11.62 14.34
CA THR A 168 -19.45 -11.28 13.91
C THR A 168 -19.85 -11.87 12.56
N ARG A 169 -18.90 -12.38 11.76
CA ARG A 169 -19.13 -13.02 10.45
C ARG A 169 -19.12 -14.55 10.49
N SER A 170 -18.92 -15.17 11.65
CA SER A 170 -19.06 -16.62 11.81
C SER A 170 -20.53 -16.97 12.15
N PRO A 171 -21.36 -17.47 11.20
CA PRO A 171 -22.59 -18.15 11.59
C PRO A 171 -22.18 -19.46 12.28
N HIS A 172 -22.63 -19.63 13.52
CA HIS A 172 -22.62 -20.94 14.19
C HIS A 172 -23.35 -21.97 13.28
N PRO A 173 -22.84 -23.21 13.15
CA PRO A 173 -23.48 -24.26 12.36
C PRO A 173 -24.88 -24.63 12.87
#